data_AF-A0AA40HMB3-F1
#
_entry.id   AF-A0AA40HMB3-F1
#
_cell.length_a   1.000
_cell.length_b   1.000
_cell.length_c   1.000
_cell.angle_alpha   90.00
_cell.angle_beta   90.00
_cell.angle_gamma   90.00
#
_symmetry.space_group_name_H-M   'P 1'
#
loop_
_entity.id
_entity.type
_entity.pdbx_description
1 polymer ?
#
loop_
_entity_poly.entity_id
_entity_poly.type
_entity_poly.pdbx_seq_one_letter_code
_entity_poly.pdbx_strand_id
1 'polypeptide(L)'
;MTVDDRFAFPIIQNEKFDFKMLKALHESVVQNGPTAPFTREIMTNISEAFLAPYDWYSLARATLDVGDYLLWKGEYLEKCQEQAHTNCGLNAQITYEMLAGLGQYNDVQNQLNYVQQAYEQIRLCRRKVWWALPVKGDPEGAFSKCMQGPTESFSDFVARPTRAVR
;
A
#
# COMPACT_ATOMS: atom_id res chain seq x y z
N MET A 1 -37.64 -23.31 -12.87
CA MET A 1 -36.66 -23.35 -11.77
C MET A 1 -35.31 -22.96 -12.33
N THR A 2 -35.00 -21.67 -12.35
CA THR A 2 -33.65 -21.18 -12.64
C THR A 2 -33.00 -21.00 -11.28
N VAL A 3 -32.03 -21.85 -10.95
CA VAL A 3 -31.19 -21.67 -9.76
C VAL A 3 -30.39 -20.40 -10.00
N ASP A 4 -30.65 -19.44 -9.14
CA ASP A 4 -30.05 -18.13 -9.12
C ASP A 4 -28.69 -18.27 -8.43
N ASP A 5 -27.65 -18.44 -9.25
CA ASP A 5 -26.25 -18.56 -8.82
C ASP A 5 -25.66 -17.19 -8.42
N ARG A 6 -26.46 -16.34 -7.76
CA ARG A 6 -25.99 -15.29 -6.84
C ARG A 6 -25.36 -15.93 -5.60
N PHE A 7 -24.44 -16.87 -5.81
CA PHE A 7 -23.64 -17.50 -4.78
C PHE A 7 -23.08 -16.41 -3.89
N ALA A 8 -23.69 -16.34 -2.72
CA ALA A 8 -23.40 -15.46 -1.62
C ALA A 8 -21.94 -15.63 -1.23
N PHE A 9 -21.08 -14.80 -1.81
CA PHE A 9 -19.82 -14.46 -1.14
C PHE A 9 -20.17 -13.43 -0.07
N PRO A 10 -19.58 -13.54 1.13
CA PRO A 10 -19.86 -12.59 2.18
C PRO A 10 -19.63 -11.20 1.59
N ILE A 11 -20.67 -10.35 1.66
CA ILE A 11 -20.49 -8.90 1.62
C ILE A 11 -19.27 -8.69 2.50
N ILE A 12 -18.21 -8.09 1.96
CA ILE A 12 -17.04 -7.71 2.74
C ILE A 12 -17.57 -6.65 3.69
N GLN A 13 -18.22 -7.10 4.77
CA GLN A 13 -18.56 -6.26 5.88
C GLN A 13 -17.21 -5.75 6.39
N ASN A 14 -17.23 -4.61 7.06
CA ASN A 14 -16.12 -4.18 7.88
C ASN A 14 -15.95 -5.20 9.03
N GLU A 15 -15.54 -6.42 8.70
CA GLU A 15 -15.04 -7.41 9.63
C GLU A 15 -13.84 -6.73 10.23
N LYS A 16 -13.99 -6.38 11.50
CA LYS A 16 -12.94 -5.81 12.31
C LYS A 16 -11.72 -6.69 12.09
N PHE A 17 -10.72 -6.13 11.41
CA PHE A 17 -9.44 -6.76 11.17
C PHE A 17 -9.00 -7.49 12.44
N ASP A 18 -8.57 -8.76 12.34
CA ASP A 18 -8.20 -9.51 13.54
C ASP A 18 -7.12 -8.74 14.29
N PHE A 19 -7.49 -8.22 15.46
CA PHE A 19 -6.62 -7.42 16.29
C PHE A 19 -5.33 -8.16 16.63
N LYS A 20 -5.37 -9.50 16.74
CA LYS A 20 -4.18 -10.32 16.96
C LYS A 20 -3.23 -10.27 15.76
N MET A 21 -3.74 -10.37 14.54
CA MET A 21 -2.92 -10.26 13.33
C MET A 21 -2.34 -8.85 13.17
N LEU A 22 -3.13 -7.81 13.47
CA LEU A 22 -2.65 -6.42 13.38
C LEU A 22 -1.53 -6.16 14.38
N LYS A 23 -1.73 -6.62 15.62
CA LYS A 23 -0.74 -6.52 16.69
C LYS A 23 0.54 -7.28 16.31
N ALA A 24 0.42 -8.51 15.81
CA ALA A 24 1.57 -9.30 15.36
C ALA A 24 2.34 -8.62 14.23
N LEU A 25 1.64 -8.04 13.25
CA LEU A 25 2.27 -7.30 12.17
C LEU A 25 3.00 -6.05 12.71
N HIS A 26 2.34 -5.24 13.53
CA HIS A 26 2.95 -4.06 14.16
C HIS A 26 4.21 -4.43 14.95
N GLU A 27 4.14 -5.43 15.82
CA GLU A 27 5.28 -5.89 16.61
C GLU A 27 6.44 -6.36 15.73
N SER A 28 6.16 -7.10 14.65
CA SER A 28 7.19 -7.53 13.70
C SER A 28 7.80 -6.39 12.90
N VAL A 29 7.00 -5.40 12.46
CA VAL A 29 7.51 -4.20 11.78
C VAL A 29 8.45 -3.44 12.71
N VAL A 30 8.05 -3.22 13.97
CA VAL A 30 8.85 -2.50 14.96
C VAL A 30 10.14 -3.25 15.30
N GLN A 31 10.10 -4.58 15.44
CA GLN A 31 11.28 -5.37 15.81
C GLN A 31 12.22 -5.59 14.62
N ASN A 32 11.68 -6.04 13.49
CA ASN A 32 12.45 -6.60 12.38
C ASN A 32 12.45 -5.70 11.13
N GLY A 33 11.51 -4.76 11.01
CA GLY A 33 11.29 -3.95 9.81
C GLY A 33 10.18 -4.49 8.90
N PRO A 34 9.60 -3.64 8.03
CA PRO A 34 8.42 -3.96 7.23
C PRO A 34 8.67 -5.03 6.15
N THR A 35 9.91 -5.15 5.70
CA THR A 35 10.32 -6.06 4.62
C THR A 35 11.13 -7.26 5.08
N ALA A 36 11.32 -7.46 6.39
CA ALA A 36 11.99 -8.65 6.92
C ALA A 36 11.22 -9.94 6.59
N PRO A 37 11.91 -11.10 6.42
CA PRO A 37 11.26 -12.35 6.00
C PRO A 37 10.05 -12.75 6.85
N PHE A 38 10.15 -12.64 8.18
CA PHE A 38 9.05 -12.95 9.10
C PHE A 38 7.88 -11.97 8.96
N THR A 39 8.16 -10.67 8.87
CA THR A 39 7.13 -9.64 8.64
C THR A 39 6.41 -9.84 7.31
N ARG A 40 7.14 -10.23 6.26
CA ARG A 40 6.56 -10.54 4.95
C ARG A 40 5.62 -11.73 4.99
N GLU A 41 5.89 -12.75 5.80
CA GLU A 41 5.00 -13.90 5.95
C GLU A 41 3.68 -13.49 6.61
N ILE A 42 3.75 -12.71 7.70
CA ILE A 42 2.56 -12.15 8.36
C ILE A 42 1.75 -11.30 7.38
N MET A 43 2.41 -10.41 6.64
CA MET A 43 1.75 -9.57 5.66
C MET A 43 1.16 -10.38 4.48
N THR A 44 1.81 -11.46 4.08
CA THR A 44 1.31 -12.33 3.01
C THR A 44 0.00 -13.00 3.43
N ASN A 45 -0.05 -13.54 4.65
CA ASN A 45 -1.26 -14.11 5.23
C ASN A 45 -2.40 -13.07 5.29
N ILE A 46 -2.12 -11.87 5.81
CA ILE A 46 -3.09 -10.77 5.83
C ILE A 46 -3.58 -10.42 4.42
N SER A 47 -2.67 -10.40 3.45
CA SER A 47 -3.01 -10.03 2.08
C SER A 47 -3.95 -11.02 1.41
N GLU A 48 -4.09 -12.26 1.90
CA GLU A 48 -5.01 -13.26 1.32
C GLU A 48 -6.47 -12.84 1.40
N ALA A 49 -6.83 -11.99 2.37
CA ALA A 49 -8.14 -11.37 2.45
C ALA A 49 -8.34 -10.33 1.32
N PHE A 50 -9.56 -10.25 0.81
CA PHE A 50 -10.00 -9.18 -0.08
C PHE A 50 -10.29 -7.93 0.75
N LEU A 51 -9.26 -7.11 1.00
CA LEU A 51 -9.40 -5.90 1.80
C LEU A 51 -9.74 -4.69 0.91
N ALA A 52 -10.67 -3.87 1.39
CA ALA A 52 -11.01 -2.60 0.76
C ALA A 52 -9.86 -1.58 0.88
N PRO A 53 -9.80 -0.54 0.03
CA PRO A 53 -8.77 0.49 0.14
C PRO A 53 -8.64 1.09 1.55
N TYR A 54 -9.78 1.34 2.22
CA TYR A 54 -9.82 1.88 3.58
C TYR A 54 -9.09 0.99 4.59
N ASP A 55 -9.34 -0.32 4.56
CA ASP A 55 -8.74 -1.28 5.50
C ASP A 55 -7.23 -1.34 5.33
N TRP A 56 -6.76 -1.31 4.09
CA TRP A 56 -5.34 -1.25 3.80
C TRP A 56 -4.67 0.05 4.30
N TYR A 57 -5.33 1.21 4.14
CA TYR A 57 -4.80 2.46 4.68
C TYR A 57 -4.76 2.45 6.21
N SER A 58 -5.78 1.87 6.84
CA SER A 58 -5.85 1.71 8.29
C SER A 58 -4.77 0.78 8.81
N LEU A 59 -4.56 -0.36 8.14
CA LEU A 59 -3.50 -1.32 8.44
C LEU A 59 -2.12 -0.68 8.32
N ALA A 60 -1.82 -0.04 7.19
CA ALA A 60 -0.51 0.57 6.98
C ALA A 60 -0.23 1.66 8.01
N ARG A 61 -1.23 2.50 8.32
CA ARG A 61 -1.10 3.53 9.35
C ARG A 61 -0.89 2.97 10.75
N ALA A 62 -1.49 1.82 11.06
CA ALA A 62 -1.38 1.19 12.37
C ALA A 62 -0.07 0.41 12.57
N THR A 63 0.67 0.10 11.50
CA THR A 63 1.80 -0.85 11.54
C THR A 63 3.12 -0.26 11.06
N LEU A 64 3.11 0.71 10.15
CA LEU A 64 4.30 1.40 9.66
C LEU A 64 4.59 2.65 10.50
N ASP A 65 5.86 3.07 10.53
CA ASP A 65 6.19 4.41 11.00
C ASP A 65 5.72 5.49 10.02
N VAL A 66 5.81 6.76 10.43
CA VAL A 66 5.30 7.88 9.63
C VAL A 66 6.03 8.00 8.29
N GLY A 67 7.33 7.74 8.23
CA GLY A 67 8.11 7.84 7.01
C GLY A 67 7.75 6.73 6.02
N ASP A 68 7.75 5.49 6.49
CA ASP A 68 7.38 4.31 5.71
C ASP A 68 5.92 4.38 5.24
N TYR A 69 5.00 4.86 6.07
CA TYR A 69 3.61 5.06 5.69
C TYR A 69 3.45 6.07 4.56
N LEU A 70 4.16 7.20 4.63
CA LEU A 70 4.09 8.24 3.58
C LEU A 70 4.68 7.74 2.27
N LEU A 71 5.83 7.07 2.33
CA LEU A 71 6.45 6.45 1.16
C LEU A 71 5.52 5.40 0.53
N TRP A 72 5.04 4.46 1.34
CA TRP A 72 4.07 3.45 0.90
C TRP A 72 2.83 4.07 0.27
N LYS A 73 2.29 5.13 0.87
CA LYS A 73 1.08 5.81 0.36
C LYS A 73 1.34 6.45 -0.99
N GLY A 74 2.47 7.14 -1.17
CA GLY A 74 2.83 7.78 -2.44
C GLY A 74 2.97 6.76 -3.56
N GLU A 75 3.85 5.78 -3.36
CA GLU A 75 4.11 4.68 -4.30
C GLU A 75 2.83 3.91 -4.65
N TYR A 76 1.95 3.68 -3.66
CA TYR A 76 0.68 3.03 -3.91
C TYR A 76 -0.23 3.81 -4.85
N LEU A 77 -0.33 5.13 -4.67
CA LEU A 77 -1.13 5.96 -5.55
C LEU A 77 -0.60 5.94 -6.99
N GLU A 78 0.73 5.93 -7.17
CA GLU A 78 1.35 5.77 -8.49
C GLU A 78 1.00 4.41 -9.11
N LYS A 79 1.10 3.31 -8.35
CA LYS A 79 0.69 1.98 -8.82
C LYS A 79 -0.80 1.88 -9.15
N CYS A 80 -1.67 2.61 -8.45
CA CYS A 80 -3.08 2.70 -8.84
C CYS A 80 -3.26 3.42 -10.18
N GLN A 81 -2.48 4.46 -10.47
CA GLN A 81 -2.56 5.17 -11.75
C GLN A 81 -2.09 4.28 -12.91
N GLU A 82 -0.96 3.60 -12.76
CA GLU A 82 -0.44 2.63 -13.75
C GLU A 82 -1.47 1.52 -14.04
N GLN A 83 -2.07 0.97 -12.98
CA GLN A 83 -3.07 -0.09 -13.11
C GLN A 83 -4.37 0.42 -13.77
N ALA A 84 -4.82 1.62 -13.42
CA ALA A 84 -5.99 2.23 -14.06
C ALA A 84 -5.76 2.51 -15.55
N HIS A 85 -4.55 2.93 -15.93
CA HIS A 85 -4.18 3.09 -17.34
C HIS A 85 -4.25 1.75 -18.10
N THR A 86 -3.77 0.68 -17.47
CA THR A 86 -3.88 -0.68 -18.03
C THR A 86 -5.33 -1.11 -18.18
N ASN A 87 -6.17 -0.85 -17.17
CA ASN A 87 -7.61 -1.16 -17.20
C ASN A 87 -8.34 -0.44 -18.34
N CYS A 88 -7.96 0.82 -18.62
CA CYS A 88 -8.50 1.59 -19.73
C CYS A 88 -8.24 0.90 -21.08
N GLY A 89 -7.00 0.43 -21.31
CA GLY A 89 -6.65 -0.31 -22.52
C GLY A 89 -7.39 -1.65 -22.68
N LEU A 90 -7.85 -2.23 -21.57
CA LEU A 90 -8.61 -3.49 -21.52
C LEU A 90 -10.13 -3.27 -21.48
N ASN A 91 -10.62 -2.03 -21.55
CA ASN A 91 -12.04 -1.66 -21.36
C ASN A 91 -12.64 -2.16 -20.03
N ALA A 92 -11.82 -2.31 -18.98
CA ALA A 92 -12.29 -2.68 -17.65
C ALA A 92 -12.83 -1.45 -16.92
N GLN A 93 -14.01 -1.57 -16.30
CA GLN A 93 -14.68 -0.51 -15.54
C GLN A 93 -14.09 -0.34 -14.12
N ILE A 94 -12.76 -0.41 -13.99
CA ILE A 94 -12.04 -0.28 -12.71
C ILE A 94 -11.16 0.96 -12.79
N THR A 95 -11.60 2.03 -12.14
CA THR A 95 -10.98 3.36 -12.25
C THR A 95 -9.87 3.56 -11.21
N TYR A 96 -9.06 4.60 -11.42
CA TYR A 96 -8.07 5.05 -10.43
C TYR A 96 -8.72 5.33 -9.06
N GLU A 97 -9.86 6.01 -9.05
CA GLU A 97 -10.57 6.36 -7.81
C GLU A 97 -11.03 5.12 -7.05
N MET A 98 -11.46 4.06 -7.74
CA MET A 98 -11.79 2.78 -7.11
C MET A 98 -10.57 2.16 -6.43
N LEU A 99 -9.46 2.05 -7.17
CA LEU A 99 -8.24 1.43 -6.65
C LEU A 99 -7.67 2.24 -5.48
N ALA A 100 -7.66 3.57 -5.59
CA ALA A 100 -7.14 4.45 -4.56
C ALA A 100 -8.12 4.69 -3.39
N GLY A 101 -9.41 4.36 -3.52
CA GLY A 101 -10.43 4.68 -2.53
C GLY A 101 -10.70 6.18 -2.39
N LEU A 102 -10.67 6.91 -3.51
CA LEU A 102 -10.82 8.36 -3.59
C LEU A 102 -12.18 8.76 -4.22
N GLY A 103 -12.48 10.05 -4.24
CA GLY A 103 -13.71 10.57 -4.83
C GLY A 103 -14.95 10.02 -4.11
N GLN A 104 -15.88 9.46 -4.87
CA GLN A 104 -17.07 8.79 -4.33
C GLN A 104 -16.73 7.57 -3.44
N TYR A 105 -15.55 6.97 -3.65
CA TYR A 105 -15.10 5.81 -2.89
C TYR A 105 -14.38 6.17 -1.59
N ASN A 106 -14.32 7.45 -1.20
CA ASN A 106 -13.95 7.80 0.17
C ASN A 106 -14.95 7.24 1.20
N ASP A 107 -16.21 7.07 0.80
CA ASP A 107 -17.19 6.36 1.60
C ASP A 107 -16.92 4.85 1.55
N VAL A 108 -16.66 4.26 2.71
CA VAL A 108 -16.42 2.82 2.88
C VAL A 108 -17.58 2.00 2.31
N GLN A 109 -18.83 2.47 2.40
CA GLN A 109 -19.98 1.77 1.84
C GLN A 109 -19.87 1.58 0.32
N ASN A 110 -19.31 2.55 -0.38
CA ASN A 110 -19.07 2.43 -1.82
C ASN A 110 -17.91 1.47 -2.14
N GLN A 111 -16.97 1.30 -1.20
CA GLN A 111 -15.87 0.35 -1.35
C GLN A 111 -16.34 -1.10 -1.24
N LEU A 112 -17.34 -1.39 -0.38
CA LEU A 112 -17.83 -2.76 -0.17
C LEU A 112 -18.51 -3.36 -1.41
N ASN A 113 -18.92 -2.50 -2.35
CA ASN A 113 -19.65 -2.87 -3.57
C ASN A 113 -18.73 -3.05 -4.79
N TYR A 114 -17.42 -3.18 -4.58
CA TYR A 114 -16.47 -3.42 -5.68
C TYR A 114 -16.68 -4.79 -6.33
N VAL A 115 -16.41 -4.85 -7.63
CA VAL A 115 -16.22 -6.12 -8.34
C VAL A 115 -14.96 -6.81 -7.82
N GLN A 116 -14.97 -8.15 -7.76
CA GLN A 116 -13.86 -8.94 -7.20
C GLN A 116 -12.50 -8.58 -7.82
N GLN A 117 -12.47 -8.35 -9.14
CA GLN A 117 -11.25 -8.00 -9.86
C GLN A 117 -10.62 -6.70 -9.33
N ALA A 118 -11.41 -5.76 -8.82
CA ALA A 118 -10.87 -4.54 -8.22
C ALA A 118 -10.13 -4.84 -6.91
N TYR A 119 -10.67 -5.70 -6.03
CA TYR A 119 -9.98 -6.13 -4.81
C TYR A 119 -8.67 -6.88 -5.12
N GLU A 120 -8.67 -7.73 -6.14
CA GLU A 120 -7.46 -8.43 -6.60
C GLU A 120 -6.39 -7.45 -7.07
N GLN A 121 -6.75 -6.46 -7.90
CA GLN A 121 -5.83 -5.43 -8.36
C GLN A 121 -5.28 -4.58 -7.20
N ILE A 122 -6.14 -4.17 -6.26
CA ILE A 122 -5.74 -3.46 -5.04
C ILE A 122 -4.71 -4.28 -4.26
N ARG A 123 -5.01 -5.56 -4.01
CA ARG A 123 -4.13 -6.50 -3.31
C ARG A 123 -2.77 -6.58 -4.01
N LEU A 124 -2.74 -6.70 -5.34
CA LEU A 124 -1.49 -6.80 -6.11
C LEU A 124 -0.68 -5.50 -6.07
N CYS A 125 -1.31 -4.35 -6.28
CA CYS A 125 -0.64 -3.04 -6.23
C CYS A 125 -0.01 -2.80 -4.85
N ARG A 126 -0.77 -3.01 -3.77
CA ARG A 126 -0.27 -2.75 -2.40
C ARG A 126 0.85 -3.68 -2.00
N ARG A 127 0.76 -4.95 -2.39
CA ARG A 127 1.78 -5.94 -2.07
C ARG A 127 3.12 -5.63 -2.74
N LYS A 128 3.08 -5.23 -4.01
CA LYS A 128 4.26 -4.73 -4.74
C LYS A 128 4.91 -3.57 -3.99
N VAL A 129 4.11 -2.60 -3.56
CA VAL A 129 4.61 -1.40 -2.85
C VAL A 129 5.17 -1.75 -1.48
N TRP A 130 4.48 -2.60 -0.71
CA TRP A 130 4.94 -3.01 0.62
C TRP A 130 6.29 -3.72 0.56
N TRP A 131 6.48 -4.60 -0.42
CA TRP A 131 7.74 -5.32 -0.58
C TRP A 131 8.90 -4.45 -1.08
N ALA A 132 8.59 -3.28 -1.63
CA ALA A 132 9.55 -2.27 -2.05
C ALA A 132 9.92 -1.27 -0.95
N LEU A 133 9.32 -1.37 0.25
CA LEU A 133 9.68 -0.52 1.38
C LEU A 133 11.15 -0.71 1.79
N PRO A 134 11.81 0.37 2.27
CA PRO A 134 13.21 0.31 2.63
C PRO A 134 13.45 -0.73 3.73
N VAL A 135 14.61 -1.37 3.66
CA VAL A 135 15.03 -2.27 4.73
C VAL A 135 15.39 -1.43 5.94
N LYS A 136 14.90 -1.82 7.12
CA LYS A 136 15.21 -1.12 8.36
C LYS A 136 16.72 -1.09 8.60
N GLY A 137 17.28 0.12 8.73
CA GLY A 137 18.72 0.32 8.90
C GLY A 137 19.51 0.48 7.60
N ASP A 138 18.84 0.48 6.43
CA ASP A 138 19.45 0.83 5.16
C ASP A 138 19.46 2.36 4.94
N PRO A 139 20.64 3.02 4.95
CA PRO A 139 20.74 4.46 4.73
C PRO A 139 20.51 4.88 3.26
N GLU A 140 20.26 3.96 2.32
CA GLU A 140 19.91 4.32 0.94
C GLU A 140 18.49 4.87 0.79
N GLY A 141 17.55 4.47 1.64
CA GLY A 141 16.16 4.97 1.64
C GLY A 141 15.89 6.15 2.57
N ALA A 142 16.86 6.52 3.41
CA ALA A 142 16.67 7.56 4.41
C ALA A 142 16.94 8.95 3.79
N PHE A 143 15.89 9.79 3.70
CA PHE A 143 15.99 11.22 3.39
C PHE A 143 16.98 11.98 4.31
N SER A 144 17.51 11.34 5.36
CA SER A 144 18.62 11.85 6.18
C SER A 144 19.94 12.03 5.42
N LYS A 145 20.09 11.50 4.19
CA LYS A 145 21.19 11.89 3.27
C LYS A 145 21.00 13.28 2.64
N CYS A 146 19.82 13.87 2.72
CA CYS A 146 19.52 15.23 2.24
C CYS A 146 19.73 16.30 3.32
N MET A 147 20.57 16.04 4.33
CA MET A 147 21.05 17.10 5.22
C MET A 147 22.42 17.56 4.76
N GLN A 148 22.60 18.89 4.68
CA GLN A 148 23.92 19.48 4.43
C GLN A 148 24.88 19.00 5.51
N GLY A 149 26.00 18.40 5.11
CA GLY A 149 27.02 17.96 6.05
C GLY A 149 27.58 19.16 6.84
N PRO A 150 28.03 18.97 8.10
CA PRO A 150 28.57 20.08 8.91
C PRO A 150 29.81 20.75 8.29
N THR A 151 30.48 20.09 7.33
CA THR A 151 31.65 20.58 6.60
C THR A 151 31.38 20.78 5.10
N GLU A 152 30.14 20.59 4.66
CA GLU A 152 29.77 20.74 3.25
C GLU A 152 29.35 22.18 2.94
N SER A 153 29.78 22.71 1.80
CA SER A 153 29.30 24.00 1.30
C SER A 153 27.87 23.90 0.78
N PHE A 154 27.08 24.96 0.93
CA PHE A 154 25.70 24.97 0.46
C PHE A 154 25.60 24.72 -1.06
N SER A 155 26.56 25.23 -1.83
CA SER A 155 26.66 25.00 -3.28
C SER A 155 26.86 23.52 -3.63
N ASP A 156 27.71 22.82 -2.88
CA ASP A 156 27.94 21.39 -3.10
C ASP A 156 26.72 20.56 -2.71
N PHE A 157 26.03 20.94 -1.63
CA PHE A 157 24.78 20.31 -1.21
C PHE A 157 23.70 20.39 -2.29
N VAL A 158 23.46 21.59 -2.84
CA VAL A 158 22.47 21.84 -3.91
C VAL A 158 22.87 21.17 -5.24
N ALA A 159 24.16 20.90 -5.45
CA ALA A 159 24.65 20.20 -6.63
C ALA A 159 24.56 18.66 -6.53
N ARG A 160 24.33 18.08 -5.34
CA ARG A 160 24.17 16.61 -5.18
C ARG A 160 23.00 16.04 -5.98
N PRO A 161 21.77 16.61 -5.93
CA PRO A 161 20.63 16.07 -6.67
C PRO A 161 20.84 16.13 -8.19
N THR A 162 21.52 17.15 -8.69
CA THR A 162 21.81 17.33 -10.12
C THR A 162 22.86 16.35 -10.66
N ARG A 163 23.68 15.75 -9.79
CA ARG A 163 24.65 14.71 -10.18
C ARG A 163 24.07 13.30 -10.17
N ALA A 164 22.99 13.07 -9.42
CA ALA A 164 22.31 11.78 -9.34
C ALA A 164 21.34 11.50 -10.51
N VAL A 165 21.12 12.48 -11.40
CA VAL A 165 20.24 12.37 -12.58
C VAL A 165 21.06 12.32 -13.87
N ARG A 166 22.03 11.40 -13.96
CA ARG A 166 22.73 11.08 -15.21
C ARG A 166 22.71 9.59 -15.48
#